data_AF-A0A0C9SM99-F1
#
_entry.id   AF-A0A0C9SM99-F1
#
_cell.length_a   1.000
_cell.length_b   1.000
_cell.length_c   1.000
_cell.angle_alpha   90.00
_cell.angle_beta   90.00
_cell.angle_gamma   90.00
#
_symmetry.space_group_name_H-M   'P 1'
#
loop_
_entity.id
_entity.type
_entity.pdbx_description
1 polymer ?
#
loop_
_entity_poly.entity_id
_entity_poly.type
_entity_poly.pdbx_seq_one_letter_code
_entity_poly.pdbx_strand_id
1 'polypeptide(L)'
;MVEATCSIPRGNSRKEKGDSPRKDAARIDTKKINRMEDELKRQREQLVVVEHKRPNIQTDVEDTRYARITDRVLHPLLARKQSAFPATSPDIITPESIAIVIEKMTKIPVRQLLDSDKDRLLHLKNSLERKVIGQPEAIAAVTSAIQISRTGLGNANRPIACLLFTGASGTGKTLLAKALAEELFGQSSAMIRIDGSEYSESHSVSRLIGAPPGYVGFSEGGQLTEYVRRSPYCIVLLDEIEKTCAAFLTVFLQVMDDGRLTDGQGRLVDFRNTVIIMTSNVAADILSRQSGSISSTTKDAVIQRFKDKGFPLEFLNRIDEVVTFRTMSRTMMGKVLDKHLGDLKLREGLKKMTLDLDQTAKEWLIERGISPEYGARLLTRVIQSELLNPLARAILEKRVKDDSVVLVRVKDDRNHSGLTIESSQQH
;
A
#
# COMPACT_ATOMS: atom_id res chain seq x y z
N MET A 1 -54.26 49.79 35.29
CA MET A 1 -55.20 50.52 34.42
C MET A 1 -55.56 49.58 33.28
N VAL A 2 -56.72 48.92 33.38
CA VAL A 2 -57.96 49.16 32.59
C VAL A 2 -57.89 48.46 31.21
N GLU A 3 -58.41 47.23 31.10
CA GLU A 3 -59.67 46.81 30.40
C GLU A 3 -59.49 46.55 28.89
N ALA A 4 -59.74 45.31 28.41
CA ALA A 4 -60.95 44.80 27.73
C ALA A 4 -60.98 45.20 26.22
N THR A 5 -61.17 44.36 25.19
CA THR A 5 -62.25 43.42 24.84
C THR A 5 -61.86 42.78 23.47
N CYS A 6 -61.98 41.46 23.30
CA CYS A 6 -62.93 40.75 22.41
C CYS A 6 -63.02 41.19 20.92
N SER A 7 -62.71 40.28 19.98
CA SER A 7 -63.65 39.87 18.90
C SER A 7 -63.05 38.85 17.92
N ILE A 8 -63.78 37.75 17.75
CA ILE A 8 -63.65 36.77 16.65
C ILE A 8 -64.58 37.24 15.51
N PRO A 9 -64.24 36.97 14.23
CA PRO A 9 -65.26 36.55 13.29
C PRO A 9 -64.98 35.15 12.71
N ARG A 10 -66.06 34.38 12.66
CA ARG A 10 -66.18 33.05 12.06
C ARG A 10 -66.28 33.16 10.54
N GLY A 11 -65.70 32.18 9.84
CA GLY A 11 -66.39 31.44 8.78
C GLY A 11 -66.01 31.73 7.33
N ASN A 12 -65.17 30.88 6.73
CA ASN A 12 -65.51 29.92 5.66
C ASN A 12 -64.20 29.26 5.17
N SER A 13 -63.95 27.96 5.43
CA SER A 13 -64.27 26.81 4.55
C SER A 13 -63.75 27.05 3.10
N ARG A 14 -62.85 26.28 2.49
CA ARG A 14 -62.48 24.86 2.58
C ARG A 14 -61.20 24.62 1.74
N LYS A 15 -60.36 23.68 2.20
CA LYS A 15 -59.40 22.82 1.47
C LYS A 15 -58.25 23.48 0.69
N GLU A 16 -57.04 23.31 1.20
CA GLU A 16 -55.89 22.96 0.34
C GLU A 16 -54.95 22.01 1.09
N LYS A 17 -54.53 20.98 0.35
CA LYS A 17 -53.78 19.80 0.79
C LYS A 17 -52.33 20.18 1.06
N GLY A 18 -51.71 19.53 2.03
CA GLY A 18 -50.26 19.64 2.24
C GLY A 18 -49.47 19.15 1.02
N ASP A 19 -48.32 19.76 0.80
CA ASP A 19 -47.27 19.15 -0.01
C ASP A 19 -45.88 19.53 0.54
N SER A 20 -45.08 18.49 0.75
CA SER A 20 -43.69 18.50 1.23
C SER A 20 -42.72 19.09 0.19
N PRO A 21 -41.55 19.63 0.58
CA PRO A 21 -40.59 20.17 -0.38
C PRO A 21 -39.97 19.05 -1.23
N ARG A 22 -40.14 19.16 -2.55
CA ARG A 22 -39.63 18.23 -3.57
C ARG A 22 -38.10 18.26 -3.66
N LYS A 23 -37.53 17.07 -3.80
CA LYS A 23 -36.15 16.79 -4.21
C LYS A 23 -35.99 17.03 -5.72
N ASP A 24 -35.12 17.95 -6.13
CA ASP A 24 -34.66 18.05 -7.51
C ASP A 24 -33.17 17.69 -7.58
N ALA A 25 -32.90 16.42 -7.88
CA ALA A 25 -31.59 15.94 -8.30
C ALA A 25 -31.47 16.13 -9.82
N ALA A 26 -30.49 16.94 -10.25
CA ALA A 26 -30.19 17.18 -11.65
C ALA A 26 -29.83 15.85 -12.37
N ARG A 27 -30.61 15.49 -13.39
CA ARG A 27 -30.35 14.33 -14.25
C ARG A 27 -29.24 14.66 -15.24
N ILE A 28 -28.15 13.88 -15.19
CA ILE A 28 -27.09 13.87 -16.20
C ILE A 28 -27.69 13.38 -17.53
N ASP A 29 -27.53 14.15 -18.60
CA ASP A 29 -28.08 13.82 -19.93
C ASP A 29 -27.20 12.75 -20.62
N THR A 30 -27.47 11.50 -20.28
CA THR A 30 -26.81 10.29 -20.78
C THR A 30 -26.85 10.14 -22.30
N LYS A 31 -27.79 10.80 -22.99
CA LYS A 31 -27.87 10.77 -24.45
C LYS A 31 -26.72 11.52 -25.13
N LYS A 32 -26.17 12.55 -24.48
CA LYS A 32 -25.05 13.34 -25.02
C LYS A 32 -23.72 12.59 -24.90
N ILE A 33 -23.54 11.87 -23.79
CA ILE A 33 -22.37 11.03 -23.52
C ILE A 33 -22.31 9.88 -24.53
N ASN A 34 -23.42 9.16 -24.71
CA ASN A 34 -23.46 8.03 -25.65
C ASN A 34 -23.19 8.47 -27.11
N ARG A 35 -23.64 9.66 -27.50
CA ARG A 35 -23.34 10.21 -28.85
C ARG A 35 -21.86 10.50 -29.04
N MET A 36 -21.18 11.04 -28.02
CA MET A 36 -19.74 11.27 -28.08
C MET A 36 -18.94 9.97 -28.09
N GLU A 37 -19.37 8.95 -27.35
CA GLU A 37 -18.75 7.62 -27.36
C GLU A 37 -18.87 6.95 -28.74
N ASP A 38 -20.05 7.02 -29.37
CA ASP A 38 -20.27 6.47 -30.71
C ASP A 38 -19.43 7.18 -31.79
N GLU A 39 -19.26 8.50 -31.67
CA GLU A 39 -18.47 9.30 -32.61
C GLU A 39 -16.97 9.02 -32.48
N LEU A 40 -16.46 8.87 -31.26
CA LEU A 40 -15.08 8.47 -30.97
C LEU A 40 -14.78 7.04 -31.43
N LYS A 41 -15.74 6.12 -31.27
CA LYS A 41 -15.59 4.74 -31.73
C LYS A 41 -15.45 4.68 -33.26
N ARG A 42 -16.26 5.44 -33.99
CA ARG A 42 -16.16 5.57 -35.46
C ARG A 42 -14.82 6.15 -35.92
N GLN A 43 -14.31 7.17 -35.21
CA GLN A 43 -13.00 7.74 -35.53
C GLN A 43 -11.85 6.75 -35.27
N ARG A 44 -11.95 5.94 -34.20
CA ARG A 44 -10.96 4.90 -33.89
C ARG A 44 -10.95 3.81 -34.95
N GLU A 45 -12.11 3.35 -35.40
CA GLU A 45 -12.23 2.34 -36.46
C GLU A 45 -11.66 2.85 -37.79
N GLN A 46 -11.90 4.13 -38.14
CA GLN A 46 -11.31 4.74 -39.33
C GLN A 46 -9.78 4.85 -39.27
N LEU A 47 -9.21 5.15 -38.09
CA LEU A 47 -7.75 5.23 -37.90
C LEU A 47 -7.08 3.86 -38.01
N VAL A 48 -7.70 2.81 -37.49
CA VAL A 48 -7.18 1.42 -37.61
C VAL A 48 -7.15 0.95 -39.07
N VAL A 49 -8.15 1.36 -39.88
CA VAL A 49 -8.19 1.06 -41.32
C VAL A 49 -7.08 1.80 -42.09
N VAL A 50 -6.68 2.99 -41.63
CA VAL A 50 -5.57 3.75 -42.24
C VAL A 50 -4.20 3.16 -41.86
N GLU A 51 -4.02 2.66 -40.64
CA GLU A 51 -2.78 1.98 -40.23
C GLU A 51 -2.54 0.66 -40.98
N HIS A 52 -3.59 -0.11 -41.29
CA HIS A 52 -3.45 -1.36 -42.07
C HIS A 52 -3.01 -1.15 -43.53
N LYS A 53 -3.08 0.09 -44.06
CA LYS A 53 -2.70 0.39 -45.44
C LYS A 53 -1.26 0.88 -45.61
N ARG A 54 -0.47 1.08 -44.54
CA ARG A 54 0.94 1.53 -44.62
C ARG A 54 1.81 0.88 -43.54
N PRO A 55 2.52 -0.23 -43.84
CA PRO A 55 3.25 -0.98 -42.82
C PRO A 55 4.68 -0.46 -42.54
N ASN A 56 5.21 0.48 -43.33
CA ASN A 56 6.62 0.87 -43.21
C ASN A 56 6.81 2.39 -43.02
N ILE A 57 6.75 2.86 -41.77
CA ILE A 57 7.55 4.01 -41.29
C ILE A 57 7.90 3.75 -39.82
N GLN A 58 9.10 3.25 -39.57
CA GLN A 58 9.78 3.36 -38.27
C GLN A 58 10.28 4.79 -38.12
N THR A 59 10.41 5.25 -36.88
CA THR A 59 10.85 6.59 -36.39
C THR A 59 9.79 7.72 -36.41
N ASP A 60 9.67 8.42 -35.27
CA ASP A 60 8.93 9.68 -35.01
C ASP A 60 7.39 9.73 -34.81
N VAL A 61 6.75 8.61 -34.44
CA VAL A 61 5.26 8.60 -34.33
C VAL A 61 4.72 8.96 -32.93
N GLU A 62 5.51 8.95 -31.86
CA GLU A 62 4.97 9.24 -30.51
C GLU A 62 4.93 10.73 -30.16
N ASP A 63 5.93 11.51 -30.56
CA ASP A 63 5.90 12.98 -30.38
C ASP A 63 4.79 13.63 -31.22
N THR A 64 4.50 13.08 -32.40
CA THR A 64 3.38 13.56 -33.23
C THR A 64 2.01 13.10 -32.72
N ARG A 65 1.91 12.00 -31.95
CA ARG A 65 0.65 11.57 -31.30
C ARG A 65 0.28 12.49 -30.15
N TYR A 66 1.22 12.81 -29.26
CA TYR A 66 0.98 13.77 -28.18
C TYR A 66 0.74 15.17 -28.74
N ALA A 67 1.59 15.67 -29.65
CA ALA A 67 1.45 17.01 -30.24
C ALA A 67 0.13 17.19 -31.00
N ARG A 68 -0.34 16.18 -31.75
CA ARG A 68 -1.62 16.27 -32.47
C ARG A 68 -2.84 16.21 -31.57
N ILE A 69 -2.76 15.54 -30.41
CA ILE A 69 -3.85 15.51 -29.42
C ILE A 69 -3.91 16.85 -28.69
N THR A 70 -2.77 17.45 -28.32
CA THR A 70 -2.75 18.82 -27.77
C THR A 70 -3.25 19.84 -28.79
N ASP A 71 -2.83 19.78 -30.05
CA ASP A 71 -3.25 20.74 -31.08
C ASP A 71 -4.73 20.61 -31.50
N ARG A 72 -5.28 19.40 -31.59
CA ARG A 72 -6.69 19.22 -32.00
C ARG A 72 -7.69 19.29 -30.87
N VAL A 73 -7.27 19.07 -29.62
CA VAL A 73 -8.20 19.08 -28.47
C VAL A 73 -7.99 20.32 -27.62
N LEU A 74 -6.75 20.66 -27.25
CA LEU A 74 -6.47 21.74 -26.30
C LEU A 74 -6.59 23.13 -26.95
N HIS A 75 -6.04 23.32 -28.15
CA HIS A 75 -6.09 24.61 -28.85
C HIS A 75 -7.50 25.09 -29.23
N PRO A 76 -8.42 24.26 -29.78
CA PRO A 76 -9.79 24.71 -30.03
C PRO A 76 -10.63 24.91 -28.75
N LEU A 77 -10.29 24.24 -27.64
CA LEU A 77 -10.90 24.50 -26.33
C LEU A 77 -10.41 25.83 -25.72
N LEU A 78 -9.16 26.22 -25.95
CA LEU A 78 -8.60 27.50 -25.52
C LEU A 78 -9.01 28.66 -26.44
N ALA A 79 -9.10 28.45 -27.75
CA ALA A 79 -9.52 29.46 -28.73
C ALA A 79 -11.02 29.82 -28.64
N ARG A 80 -11.86 28.90 -28.14
CA ARG A 80 -13.28 29.18 -27.83
C ARG A 80 -13.50 30.13 -26.64
N LYS A 81 -12.43 30.53 -25.93
CA LYS A 81 -12.51 31.39 -24.75
C LYS A 81 -12.53 32.90 -25.02
N GLN A 82 -12.56 33.34 -26.29
CA GLN A 82 -12.53 34.78 -26.63
C GLN A 82 -13.68 35.31 -27.47
N SER A 83 -14.71 34.53 -27.81
CA SER A 83 -15.89 35.08 -28.49
C SER A 83 -17.21 34.60 -27.90
N ALA A 84 -17.78 35.49 -27.10
CA ALA A 84 -19.20 35.74 -26.88
C ALA A 84 -20.11 34.55 -26.49
N PHE A 85 -20.40 34.40 -25.19
CA PHE A 85 -21.75 34.08 -24.68
C PHE A 85 -21.94 34.65 -23.26
N PRO A 86 -23.17 35.08 -22.90
CA PRO A 86 -23.46 35.76 -21.65
C PRO A 86 -23.46 34.79 -20.47
N ALA A 87 -23.12 35.33 -19.30
CA ALA A 87 -23.00 34.61 -18.03
C ALA A 87 -24.32 33.94 -17.61
N THR A 88 -24.39 32.61 -17.66
CA THR A 88 -25.23 31.79 -16.75
C THR A 88 -24.83 30.31 -16.80
N SER A 89 -24.39 29.77 -15.65
CA SER A 89 -24.09 28.36 -15.28
C SER A 89 -22.77 27.70 -15.76
N PRO A 90 -22.15 26.81 -14.95
CA PRO A 90 -20.71 26.62 -14.91
C PRO A 90 -20.23 25.34 -15.62
N ASP A 91 -19.81 25.46 -16.87
CA ASP A 91 -18.98 24.46 -17.59
C ASP A 91 -17.49 24.79 -17.41
N ILE A 92 -17.02 24.91 -16.18
CA ILE A 92 -15.58 25.07 -15.91
C ILE A 92 -14.99 23.67 -15.81
N ILE A 93 -14.24 23.26 -16.83
CA ILE A 93 -13.38 22.08 -16.75
C ILE A 93 -12.30 22.40 -15.71
N THR A 94 -12.46 21.83 -14.52
CA THR A 94 -11.50 21.99 -13.44
C THR A 94 -10.40 20.92 -13.51
N PRO A 95 -9.20 21.15 -12.97
CA PRO A 95 -8.16 20.13 -12.85
C PRO A 95 -8.66 18.82 -12.20
N GLU A 96 -9.61 18.91 -11.26
CA GLU A 96 -10.22 17.76 -10.60
C GLU A 96 -11.11 16.95 -11.54
N SER A 97 -11.78 17.62 -12.48
CA SER A 97 -12.60 16.95 -13.51
C SER A 97 -11.73 16.16 -14.49
N ILE A 98 -10.56 16.71 -14.86
CA ILE A 98 -9.56 16.03 -15.68
C ILE A 98 -8.97 14.82 -14.92
N ALA A 99 -8.67 14.99 -13.63
CA ALA A 99 -8.14 13.94 -12.77
C ALA A 99 -9.05 12.70 -12.70
N ILE A 100 -10.38 12.88 -12.55
CA ILE A 100 -11.35 11.77 -12.47
C ILE A 100 -11.40 10.97 -13.78
N VAL A 101 -11.28 11.64 -14.92
CA VAL A 101 -11.31 10.99 -16.23
C VAL A 101 -10.03 10.19 -16.44
N ILE A 102 -8.87 10.77 -16.13
CA ILE A 102 -7.59 10.07 -16.19
C ILE A 102 -7.58 8.88 -15.22
N GLU A 103 -8.11 9.03 -14.01
CA GLU A 103 -8.29 7.96 -13.02
C GLU A 103 -9.06 6.77 -13.59
N LYS A 104 -10.21 7.02 -14.21
CA LYS A 104 -11.03 5.96 -14.79
C LYS A 104 -10.36 5.28 -15.99
N MET A 105 -9.64 6.06 -16.80
CA MET A 105 -9.00 5.53 -18.01
C MET A 105 -7.73 4.75 -17.72
N THR A 106 -6.95 5.19 -16.74
CA THR A 106 -5.62 4.64 -16.46
C THR A 106 -5.58 3.78 -15.19
N LYS A 107 -6.64 3.80 -14.37
CA LYS A 107 -6.66 3.29 -12.98
C LYS A 107 -5.65 3.96 -12.06
N ILE A 108 -5.12 5.11 -12.46
CA ILE A 108 -4.11 5.88 -11.72
C ILE A 108 -4.83 6.92 -10.87
N PRO A 109 -4.74 6.89 -9.53
CA PRO A 109 -5.38 7.88 -8.64
C PRO A 109 -4.77 9.29 -8.82
N VAL A 110 -5.29 10.08 -9.76
CA VAL A 110 -4.87 11.47 -10.02
C VAL A 110 -5.41 12.46 -8.98
N ARG A 111 -6.57 12.20 -8.35
CA ARG A 111 -7.17 13.07 -7.32
C ARG A 111 -6.32 13.21 -6.06
N GLN A 112 -5.40 12.27 -5.82
CA GLN A 112 -4.50 12.34 -4.68
C GLN A 112 -3.45 13.45 -4.84
N LEU A 113 -3.10 13.81 -6.09
CA LEU A 113 -1.92 14.62 -6.43
C LEU A 113 -2.04 16.14 -6.18
N LEU A 114 -3.22 16.67 -5.85
CA LEU A 114 -3.42 18.11 -5.68
C LEU A 114 -3.83 18.41 -4.22
N ASP A 115 -2.87 18.93 -3.47
CA ASP A 115 -2.85 19.31 -2.05
C ASP A 115 -3.05 18.21 -0.99
N SER A 116 -3.88 17.18 -1.22
CA SER A 116 -4.09 16.10 -0.24
C SER A 116 -2.87 15.19 -0.02
N ASP A 117 -2.01 15.05 -1.02
CA ASP A 117 -0.77 14.27 -0.92
C ASP A 117 0.30 14.96 -0.09
N LYS A 118 0.35 16.30 -0.07
CA LYS A 118 1.37 17.02 0.70
C LYS A 118 1.18 16.79 2.19
N ASP A 119 -0.04 16.94 2.70
CA ASP A 119 -0.36 16.71 4.11
C ASP A 119 -0.13 15.25 4.52
N ARG A 120 -0.51 14.30 3.65
CA ARG A 120 -0.21 12.87 3.86
C ARG A 120 1.29 12.61 3.97
N LEU A 121 2.10 13.20 3.08
CA LEU A 121 3.55 13.04 3.08
C LEU A 121 4.20 13.72 4.30
N LEU A 122 3.69 14.87 4.74
CA LEU A 122 4.15 15.55 5.96
C LEU A 122 3.89 14.71 7.22
N HIS A 123 2.76 14.00 7.26
CA HIS A 123 2.38 13.14 8.39
C HIS A 123 2.73 11.66 8.22
N LEU A 124 3.42 11.29 7.13
CA LEU A 124 3.75 9.90 6.80
C LEU A 124 4.48 9.19 7.94
N LYS A 125 5.49 9.84 8.53
CA LYS A 125 6.25 9.31 9.67
C LYS A 125 5.33 8.91 10.82
N ASN A 126 4.47 9.84 11.27
CA ASN A 126 3.56 9.62 12.40
C ASN A 126 2.54 8.50 12.09
N SER A 127 2.09 8.42 10.83
CA SER A 127 1.19 7.35 10.40
C SER A 127 1.85 5.98 10.46
N LEU A 128 3.08 5.88 9.96
CA LEU A 128 3.87 4.65 10.00
C LEU A 128 4.25 4.24 11.42
N GLU A 129 4.59 5.18 12.32
CA GLU A 129 4.91 4.90 13.73
C GLU A 129 3.74 4.30 14.52
N ARG A 130 2.50 4.67 14.18
CA ARG A 130 1.30 4.05 14.76
C ARG A 130 1.13 2.59 14.33
N LYS A 131 1.59 2.23 13.13
CA LYS A 131 1.46 0.89 12.55
C LYS A 131 2.66 -0.01 12.86
N VAL A 132 3.87 0.54 12.88
CA VAL A 132 5.14 -0.20 13.03
C VAL A 132 5.82 0.22 14.33
N ILE A 133 5.81 -0.70 15.29
CA ILE A 133 6.29 -0.43 16.65
C ILE A 133 7.81 -0.66 16.72
N GLY A 134 8.52 0.28 17.36
CA GLY A 134 9.91 0.07 17.78
C GLY A 134 10.98 0.32 16.72
N GLN A 135 10.62 0.84 15.55
CA GLN A 135 11.54 1.07 14.43
C GLN A 135 11.59 2.54 13.93
N PRO A 136 11.83 3.54 14.82
CA PRO A 136 11.80 4.96 14.46
C PRO A 136 12.90 5.33 13.45
N GLU A 137 14.09 4.74 13.52
CA GLU A 137 15.18 5.01 12.57
C GLU A 137 14.81 4.48 11.17
N ALA A 138 14.23 3.29 11.09
CA ALA A 138 13.78 2.71 9.83
C ALA A 138 12.65 3.55 9.20
N ILE A 139 11.68 3.96 10.02
CA ILE A 139 10.55 4.78 9.56
C ILE A 139 11.05 6.16 9.09
N ALA A 140 11.98 6.78 9.81
CA ALA A 140 12.56 8.06 9.42
C ALA A 140 13.32 7.97 8.08
N ALA A 141 14.12 6.92 7.90
CA ALA A 141 14.86 6.65 6.68
C ALA A 141 13.92 6.48 5.47
N VAL A 142 12.89 5.64 5.60
CA VAL A 142 11.86 5.43 4.56
C VAL A 142 11.13 6.74 4.25
N THR A 143 10.67 7.45 5.27
CA THR A 143 9.91 8.70 5.08
C THR A 143 10.75 9.74 4.34
N SER A 144 12.03 9.89 4.70
CA SER A 144 12.94 10.84 4.06
C SER A 144 13.16 10.51 2.59
N ALA A 145 13.41 9.24 2.26
CA ALA A 145 13.59 8.80 0.87
C ALA A 145 12.36 9.08 0.00
N ILE A 146 11.16 8.79 0.52
CA ILE A 146 9.90 9.06 -0.19
C ILE A 146 9.66 10.56 -0.37
N GLN A 147 9.91 11.37 0.65
CA GLN A 147 9.74 12.83 0.58
C GLN A 147 10.69 13.48 -0.44
N ILE A 148 11.95 13.03 -0.55
CA ILE A 148 12.91 13.53 -1.55
C ILE A 148 12.37 13.30 -2.97
N SER A 149 11.86 12.10 -3.25
CA SER A 149 11.30 11.78 -4.56
C SER A 149 10.06 12.61 -4.87
N ARG A 150 9.15 12.77 -3.90
CA ARG A 150 7.88 13.49 -4.07
C ARG A 150 8.01 15.02 -4.10
N THR A 151 9.11 15.58 -3.62
CA THR A 151 9.41 17.02 -3.72
C THR A 151 9.98 17.42 -5.08
N GLY A 152 10.19 16.45 -5.99
CA GLY A 152 10.83 16.69 -7.30
C GLY A 152 12.34 16.91 -7.21
N LEU A 153 12.92 16.73 -6.02
CA LEU A 153 14.38 16.76 -5.81
C LEU A 153 15.04 15.45 -6.23
N GLY A 154 14.27 14.35 -6.32
CA GLY A 154 14.72 13.07 -6.84
C GLY A 154 14.75 13.00 -8.37
N ASN A 155 15.38 11.95 -8.89
CA ASN A 155 15.40 11.68 -10.33
C ASN A 155 14.05 11.11 -10.80
N ALA A 156 13.32 11.87 -11.63
CA ALA A 156 12.01 11.48 -12.16
C ALA A 156 12.04 10.25 -13.09
N ASN A 157 13.21 9.83 -13.56
CA ASN A 157 13.37 8.63 -14.38
C ASN A 157 13.56 7.35 -13.56
N ARG A 158 13.69 7.44 -12.23
CA ARG A 158 13.88 6.27 -11.36
C ARG A 158 12.58 5.93 -10.62
N PRO A 159 12.46 4.73 -10.02
CA PRO A 159 11.39 4.43 -9.08
C PRO A 159 11.32 5.48 -7.96
N ILE A 160 10.16 5.59 -7.29
CA ILE A 160 9.92 6.56 -6.21
C ILE A 160 11.01 6.42 -5.15
N ALA A 161 11.35 5.19 -4.75
CA ALA A 161 12.51 4.90 -3.94
C ALA A 161 12.95 3.45 -4.12
N CYS A 162 14.24 3.21 -4.00
CA CYS A 162 14.87 1.90 -3.97
C CYS A 162 15.50 1.68 -2.59
N LEU A 163 14.89 0.82 -1.78
CA LEU A 163 15.19 0.67 -0.35
C LEU A 163 15.66 -0.74 -0.04
N LEU A 164 16.70 -0.86 0.79
CA LEU A 164 17.18 -2.16 1.30
C LEU A 164 16.91 -2.29 2.79
N PHE A 165 15.92 -3.11 3.13
CA PHE A 165 15.51 -3.42 4.49
C PHE A 165 16.35 -4.57 5.05
N THR A 166 17.21 -4.28 6.01
CA THR A 166 18.10 -5.28 6.63
C THR A 166 17.84 -5.42 8.13
N GLY A 167 17.88 -6.66 8.64
CA GLY A 167 17.70 -6.96 10.06
C GLY A 167 17.25 -8.39 10.28
N ALA A 168 17.08 -8.82 11.55
CA ALA A 168 16.63 -10.17 11.87
C ALA A 168 15.21 -10.48 11.37
N SER A 169 14.81 -11.76 11.37
CA SER A 169 13.45 -12.14 11.03
C SER A 169 12.46 -11.60 12.08
N GLY A 170 11.24 -11.28 11.63
CA GLY A 170 10.19 -10.82 12.54
C GLY A 170 10.40 -9.44 13.19
N THR A 171 11.34 -8.62 12.70
CA THR A 171 11.57 -7.24 13.19
C THR A 171 10.65 -6.18 12.60
N GLY A 172 9.80 -6.55 11.62
CA GLY A 172 8.80 -5.66 11.02
C GLY A 172 9.08 -5.21 9.59
N LYS A 173 10.09 -5.74 8.89
CA LYS A 173 10.42 -5.39 7.49
C LYS A 173 9.20 -5.40 6.55
N THR A 174 8.53 -6.55 6.44
CA THR A 174 7.34 -6.71 5.59
C THR A 174 6.13 -5.93 6.13
N LEU A 175 6.05 -5.72 7.45
CA LEU A 175 4.97 -4.92 8.05
C LEU A 175 5.11 -3.45 7.64
N LEU A 176 6.34 -2.91 7.64
CA LEU A 176 6.62 -1.55 7.18
C LEU A 176 6.32 -1.40 5.69
N ALA A 177 6.67 -2.38 4.85
CA ALA A 177 6.29 -2.37 3.44
C ALA A 177 4.76 -2.31 3.26
N LYS A 178 4.00 -3.17 3.95
CA LYS A 178 2.53 -3.16 3.90
C LYS A 178 1.93 -1.85 4.39
N ALA A 179 2.44 -1.30 5.49
CA ALA A 179 2.00 -0.01 6.01
C ALA A 179 2.28 1.10 4.99
N LEU A 180 3.46 1.11 4.37
CA LEU A 180 3.83 2.07 3.35
C LEU A 180 2.92 1.97 2.10
N ALA A 181 2.57 0.76 1.66
CA ALA A 181 1.65 0.56 0.54
C ALA A 181 0.27 1.17 0.83
N GLU A 182 -0.21 1.01 2.06
CA GLU A 182 -1.48 1.58 2.50
C GLU A 182 -1.43 3.11 2.56
N GLU A 183 -0.35 3.70 3.09
CA GLU A 183 -0.21 5.16 3.17
C GLU A 183 -0.02 5.81 1.80
N LEU A 184 0.74 5.19 0.90
CA LEU A 184 1.07 5.77 -0.42
C LEU A 184 0.03 5.46 -1.50
N PHE A 185 -0.59 4.29 -1.45
CA PHE A 185 -1.46 3.80 -2.52
C PHE A 185 -2.87 3.45 -2.04
N GLY A 186 -3.18 3.74 -0.77
CA GLY A 186 -4.52 3.60 -0.18
C GLY A 186 -4.89 2.17 0.21
N GLN A 187 -4.09 1.17 -0.13
CA GLN A 187 -4.36 -0.23 0.18
C GLN A 187 -3.07 -1.03 0.40
N SER A 188 -3.06 -1.89 1.41
CA SER A 188 -1.90 -2.76 1.72
C SER A 188 -1.65 -3.84 0.67
N SER A 189 -2.63 -4.10 -0.21
CA SER A 189 -2.57 -5.02 -1.34
C SER A 189 -1.94 -4.42 -2.60
N ALA A 190 -1.65 -3.11 -2.63
CA ALA A 190 -0.93 -2.45 -3.71
C ALA A 190 0.57 -2.77 -3.65
N MET A 191 0.87 -4.07 -3.64
CA MET A 191 2.21 -4.60 -3.52
C MET A 191 2.27 -5.96 -4.21
N ILE A 192 3.30 -6.17 -5.01
CA ILE A 192 3.71 -7.49 -5.47
C ILE A 192 4.86 -7.97 -4.59
N ARG A 193 4.76 -9.20 -4.08
CA ARG A 193 5.84 -9.85 -3.32
C ARG A 193 6.47 -10.93 -4.17
N ILE A 194 7.79 -10.90 -4.25
CA ILE A 194 8.63 -11.85 -4.97
C ILE A 194 9.58 -12.46 -3.94
N ASP A 195 9.55 -13.77 -3.78
CA ASP A 195 10.47 -14.49 -2.90
C ASP A 195 11.77 -14.80 -3.65
N GLY A 196 12.89 -14.25 -3.18
CA GLY A 196 14.19 -14.43 -3.81
C GLY A 196 14.65 -15.89 -3.87
N SER A 197 14.15 -16.75 -2.97
CA SER A 197 14.42 -18.19 -2.98
C SER A 197 13.91 -18.87 -4.26
N GLU A 198 12.86 -18.34 -4.89
CA GLU A 198 12.31 -18.89 -6.15
C GLU A 198 13.16 -18.53 -7.37
N TYR A 199 14.14 -17.63 -7.23
CA TYR A 199 14.98 -17.08 -8.28
C TYR A 199 16.48 -17.29 -8.03
N SER A 200 16.82 -18.37 -7.33
CA SER A 200 18.20 -18.81 -7.09
C SER A 200 18.87 -19.34 -8.37
N GLU A 201 18.09 -19.73 -9.38
CA GLU A 201 18.56 -20.25 -10.66
C GLU A 201 18.25 -19.26 -11.80
N SER A 202 19.22 -19.04 -12.70
CA SER A 202 19.10 -18.01 -13.76
C SER A 202 17.90 -18.20 -14.68
N HIS A 203 17.51 -19.43 -14.99
CA HIS A 203 16.37 -19.70 -15.87
C HIS A 203 15.03 -19.30 -15.24
N SER A 204 14.94 -19.25 -13.91
CA SER A 204 13.74 -18.83 -13.20
C SER A 204 13.40 -17.35 -13.42
N VAL A 205 14.38 -16.52 -13.79
CA VAL A 205 14.18 -15.09 -14.12
C VAL A 205 13.22 -14.91 -15.29
N SER A 206 13.14 -15.86 -16.22
CA SER A 206 12.16 -15.82 -17.32
C SER A 206 10.70 -15.81 -16.83
N ARG A 207 10.39 -16.43 -15.68
CA ARG A 207 9.04 -16.37 -15.07
C ARG A 207 8.71 -14.95 -14.56
N LEU A 208 9.73 -14.19 -14.16
CA LEU A 208 9.58 -12.84 -13.64
C LEU A 208 9.23 -11.84 -14.74
N ILE A 209 9.96 -11.89 -15.85
CA ILE A 209 9.90 -10.90 -16.95
C ILE A 209 9.11 -11.38 -18.16
N GLY A 210 8.92 -12.69 -18.30
CA GLY A 210 8.31 -13.35 -19.45
C GLY A 210 9.35 -14.12 -20.26
N ALA A 211 8.94 -15.28 -20.80
CA ALA A 211 9.78 -16.05 -21.69
C ALA A 211 10.03 -15.29 -23.01
N PRO A 212 11.19 -15.48 -23.67
CA PRO A 212 11.46 -14.89 -24.97
C PRO A 212 10.67 -15.61 -26.10
N PRO A 213 10.59 -15.02 -27.31
CA PRO A 213 9.91 -15.64 -28.45
C PRO A 213 10.43 -17.04 -28.75
N GLY A 214 9.53 -18.01 -28.92
CA GLY A 214 9.87 -19.40 -29.23
C GLY A 214 10.01 -20.34 -28.03
N TYR A 215 9.84 -19.84 -26.80
CA TYR A 215 9.83 -20.66 -25.57
C TYR A 215 8.42 -20.87 -25.02
N VAL A 216 8.22 -21.95 -24.27
CA VAL A 216 6.95 -22.23 -23.57
C VAL A 216 6.66 -21.11 -22.56
N GLY A 217 5.43 -20.61 -22.55
CA GLY A 217 5.02 -19.48 -21.69
C GLY A 217 5.21 -18.09 -22.31
N PHE A 218 5.67 -18.00 -23.57
CA PHE A 218 5.84 -16.71 -24.27
C PHE A 218 4.58 -15.82 -24.25
N SER A 219 3.39 -16.42 -24.37
CA SER A 219 2.12 -15.69 -24.41
C SER A 219 1.62 -15.20 -23.04
N GLU A 220 2.16 -15.69 -21.92
CA GLU A 220 1.62 -15.42 -20.58
C GLU A 220 2.18 -14.15 -19.95
N GLY A 221 3.26 -13.60 -20.50
CA GLY A 221 3.98 -12.45 -19.92
C GLY A 221 4.73 -12.84 -18.64
N GLY A 222 5.43 -11.87 -18.04
CA GLY A 222 6.12 -12.08 -16.77
C GLY A 222 5.25 -11.75 -15.58
N GLN A 223 5.45 -12.45 -14.46
CA GLN A 223 4.74 -12.19 -13.21
C GLN A 223 4.89 -10.72 -12.74
N LEU A 224 6.11 -10.18 -12.79
CA LEU A 224 6.40 -8.81 -12.38
C LEU A 224 5.93 -7.81 -13.44
N THR A 225 6.30 -8.06 -14.69
CA THR A 225 6.01 -7.14 -15.80
C THR A 225 4.51 -6.97 -16.02
N GLU A 226 3.72 -8.04 -15.97
CA GLU A 226 2.25 -7.94 -16.08
C GLU A 226 1.60 -7.27 -14.88
N TYR A 227 2.09 -7.52 -13.65
CA TYR A 227 1.53 -6.88 -12.47
C TYR A 227 1.75 -5.37 -12.51
N VAL A 228 2.99 -4.92 -12.72
CA VAL A 228 3.33 -3.49 -12.74
C VAL A 228 2.66 -2.78 -13.92
N ARG A 229 2.54 -3.45 -15.09
CA ARG A 229 1.79 -2.90 -16.23
C ARG A 229 0.31 -2.66 -15.92
N ARG A 230 -0.31 -3.51 -15.08
CA ARG A 230 -1.72 -3.37 -14.67
C ARG A 230 -1.92 -2.42 -13.49
N SER A 231 -0.90 -2.32 -12.63
CA SER A 231 -0.92 -1.56 -11.38
C SER A 231 0.43 -0.85 -11.19
N PRO A 232 0.69 0.26 -11.91
CA PRO A 232 2.00 0.93 -11.89
C PRO A 232 2.30 1.67 -10.57
N TYR A 233 1.28 1.86 -9.72
CA TYR A 233 1.38 2.44 -8.38
C TYR A 233 1.36 1.33 -7.35
N CYS A 234 2.53 0.75 -7.09
CA CYS A 234 2.65 -0.36 -6.17
C CYS A 234 4.03 -0.41 -5.50
N ILE A 235 4.11 -1.19 -4.44
CA ILE A 235 5.38 -1.64 -3.89
C ILE A 235 5.81 -2.93 -4.60
N VAL A 236 7.06 -2.96 -5.06
CA VAL A 236 7.72 -4.20 -5.50
C VAL A 236 8.58 -4.69 -4.35
N LEU A 237 8.10 -5.71 -3.63
CA LEU A 237 8.78 -6.28 -2.47
C LEU A 237 9.58 -7.52 -2.90
N LEU A 238 10.91 -7.40 -2.90
CA LEU A 238 11.87 -8.45 -3.17
C LEU A 238 12.35 -9.03 -1.83
N ASP A 239 11.76 -10.14 -1.42
CA ASP A 239 12.06 -10.77 -0.12
C ASP A 239 13.29 -11.67 -0.24
N GLU A 240 14.15 -11.71 0.79
CA GLU A 240 15.34 -12.57 0.82
C GLU A 240 16.27 -12.41 -0.40
N ILE A 241 16.60 -11.15 -0.72
CA ILE A 241 17.38 -10.80 -1.93
C ILE A 241 18.73 -11.53 -2.01
N GLU A 242 19.32 -11.90 -0.87
CA GLU A 242 20.58 -12.65 -0.78
C GLU A 242 20.54 -14.07 -1.33
N LYS A 243 19.34 -14.61 -1.59
CA LYS A 243 19.17 -15.96 -2.15
C LYS A 243 19.02 -15.96 -3.67
N THR A 244 18.99 -14.79 -4.28
CA THR A 244 18.78 -14.64 -5.73
C THR A 244 20.07 -14.88 -6.52
N CYS A 245 19.92 -15.25 -7.80
CA CYS A 245 21.04 -15.33 -8.73
C CYS A 245 21.47 -13.95 -9.27
N ALA A 246 22.69 -13.86 -9.80
CA ALA A 246 23.19 -12.62 -10.40
C ALA A 246 22.30 -12.07 -11.53
N ALA A 247 21.70 -12.95 -12.35
CA ALA A 247 20.80 -12.55 -13.42
C ALA A 247 19.55 -11.82 -12.91
N PHE A 248 19.07 -12.19 -11.71
CA PHE A 248 17.97 -11.47 -11.06
C PHE A 248 18.39 -10.05 -10.67
N LEU A 249 19.58 -9.88 -10.08
CA LEU A 249 20.11 -8.56 -9.72
C LEU A 249 20.28 -7.66 -10.96
N THR A 250 20.74 -8.23 -12.09
CA THR A 250 20.89 -7.49 -13.36
C THR A 250 19.57 -6.92 -13.86
N VAL A 251 18.46 -7.67 -13.75
CA VAL A 251 17.13 -7.15 -14.12
C VAL A 251 16.78 -5.91 -13.29
N PHE A 252 17.03 -5.96 -11.98
CA PHE A 252 16.70 -4.83 -11.12
C PHE A 252 17.68 -3.65 -11.23
N LEU A 253 18.92 -3.86 -11.67
CA LEU A 253 19.80 -2.74 -12.03
C LEU A 253 19.15 -1.83 -13.07
N GLN A 254 18.63 -2.41 -14.16
CA GLN A 254 17.95 -1.65 -15.21
C GLN A 254 16.74 -0.89 -14.66
N VAL A 255 15.94 -1.57 -13.82
CA VAL A 255 14.76 -0.95 -13.20
C VAL A 255 15.16 0.22 -12.30
N MET A 256 16.21 0.08 -11.50
CA MET A 256 16.66 1.13 -10.58
C MET A 256 17.31 2.32 -11.29
N ASP A 257 17.86 2.12 -12.50
CA ASP A 257 18.51 3.18 -13.29
C ASP A 257 17.53 3.95 -14.17
N ASP A 258 16.74 3.23 -14.96
CA ASP A 258 15.89 3.83 -16.00
C ASP A 258 14.40 3.85 -15.64
N GLY A 259 14.04 3.27 -14.48
CA GLY A 259 12.65 3.16 -14.03
C GLY A 259 11.80 2.37 -15.02
N ARG A 260 12.40 1.52 -15.85
CA ARG A 260 11.75 0.80 -16.95
C ARG A 260 12.32 -0.60 -17.09
N LEU A 261 11.49 -1.52 -17.57
CA LEU A 261 11.90 -2.87 -17.89
C LEU A 261 11.22 -3.34 -19.17
N THR A 262 11.98 -3.95 -20.07
CA THR A 262 11.43 -4.59 -21.26
C THR A 262 11.07 -6.03 -20.92
N ASP A 263 9.84 -6.44 -21.19
CA ASP A 263 9.39 -7.80 -20.95
C ASP A 263 9.84 -8.78 -22.06
N GLY A 264 9.60 -10.07 -21.87
CA GLY A 264 9.97 -11.11 -22.85
C GLY A 264 9.31 -10.94 -24.23
N GLN A 265 8.25 -10.14 -24.35
CA GLN A 265 7.55 -9.83 -25.60
C GLN A 265 8.04 -8.51 -26.24
N GLY A 266 9.03 -7.83 -25.65
CA GLY A 266 9.54 -6.55 -26.14
C GLY A 266 8.71 -5.33 -25.72
N ARG A 267 7.76 -5.49 -24.79
CA ARG A 267 6.93 -4.39 -24.29
C ARG A 267 7.64 -3.68 -23.15
N LEU A 268 7.64 -2.35 -23.18
CA LEU A 268 8.23 -1.52 -22.15
C LEU A 268 7.26 -1.34 -20.98
N VAL A 269 7.70 -1.68 -19.77
CA VAL A 269 6.94 -1.53 -18.52
C VAL A 269 7.56 -0.42 -17.67
N ASP A 270 6.71 0.48 -17.15
CA ASP A 270 7.12 1.66 -16.38
C ASP A 270 7.06 1.40 -14.86
N PHE A 271 8.20 1.59 -14.20
CA PHE A 271 8.42 1.43 -12.76
C PHE A 271 8.61 2.77 -12.03
N ARG A 272 8.58 3.92 -12.71
CA ARG A 272 8.82 5.23 -12.09
C ARG A 272 7.85 5.58 -10.96
N ASN A 273 6.65 4.98 -10.97
CA ASN A 273 5.63 5.15 -9.93
C ASN A 273 5.63 4.03 -8.87
N THR A 274 6.66 3.18 -8.85
CA THR A 274 6.80 2.09 -7.89
C THR A 274 7.77 2.44 -6.76
N VAL A 275 7.60 1.79 -5.61
CA VAL A 275 8.64 1.75 -4.56
C VAL A 275 9.23 0.35 -4.55
N ILE A 276 10.54 0.23 -4.72
CA ILE A 276 11.24 -1.06 -4.69
C ILE A 276 11.78 -1.25 -3.29
N ILE A 277 11.35 -2.33 -2.62
CA ILE A 277 11.83 -2.70 -1.29
C ILE A 277 12.46 -4.07 -1.39
N MET A 278 13.75 -4.14 -1.09
CA MET A 278 14.48 -5.39 -0.92
C MET A 278 14.55 -5.73 0.56
N THR A 279 14.27 -6.97 0.96
CA THR A 279 14.51 -7.41 2.33
C THR A 279 15.70 -8.34 2.38
N SER A 280 16.43 -8.30 3.49
CA SER A 280 17.52 -9.23 3.75
C SER A 280 17.71 -9.49 5.23
N ASN A 281 18.22 -10.69 5.54
CA ASN A 281 18.65 -11.07 6.88
C ASN A 281 20.18 -11.11 7.02
N VAL A 282 20.93 -10.76 5.96
CA VAL A 282 22.40 -10.94 5.86
C VAL A 282 23.20 -10.30 7.00
N ALA A 283 22.75 -9.15 7.51
CA ALA A 283 23.45 -8.43 8.57
C ALA A 283 22.74 -8.51 9.94
N ALA A 284 21.86 -9.50 10.13
CA ALA A 284 21.11 -9.67 11.37
C ALA A 284 22.01 -9.90 12.60
N ASP A 285 23.14 -10.58 12.43
CA ASP A 285 24.15 -10.85 13.46
C ASP A 285 24.93 -9.60 13.89
N ILE A 286 25.22 -8.70 12.93
CA ILE A 286 25.84 -7.41 13.21
C ILE A 286 24.87 -6.53 13.98
N LEU A 287 23.62 -6.47 13.53
CA LEU A 287 22.57 -5.64 14.11
C LEU A 287 22.10 -6.13 15.48
N SER A 288 22.24 -7.42 15.79
CA SER A 288 21.85 -7.96 17.09
C SER A 288 22.81 -7.62 18.22
N ARG A 289 24.07 -7.32 17.90
CA ARG A 289 25.10 -6.93 18.88
C ARG A 289 25.00 -5.47 19.31
N GLN A 290 24.29 -4.64 18.54
CA GLN A 290 24.14 -3.23 18.83
C GLN A 290 22.86 -2.98 19.65
N SER A 291 23.03 -2.39 20.83
CA SER A 291 21.91 -1.90 21.64
C SER A 291 21.68 -0.42 21.35
N GLY A 292 20.44 -0.02 21.04
CA GLY A 292 20.07 1.38 20.86
C GLY A 292 20.15 1.88 19.41
N SER A 293 20.67 3.10 19.21
CA SER A 293 20.77 3.74 17.89
C SER A 293 21.87 3.12 17.03
N ILE A 294 21.62 2.98 15.74
CA ILE A 294 22.55 2.35 14.80
C ILE A 294 23.61 3.37 14.38
N SER A 295 24.87 3.06 14.69
CA SER A 295 26.02 3.91 14.35
C SER A 295 26.37 3.84 12.87
N SER A 296 27.07 4.87 12.36
CA SER A 296 27.61 4.89 11.00
C SER A 296 28.52 3.69 10.72
N THR A 297 29.38 3.34 11.68
CA THR A 297 30.26 2.16 11.62
C THR A 297 29.49 0.85 11.40
N THR A 298 28.28 0.73 11.96
CA THR A 298 27.42 -0.44 11.73
C THR A 298 26.86 -0.45 10.31
N LYS A 299 26.46 0.70 9.78
CA LYS A 299 26.01 0.80 8.38
C LYS A 299 27.12 0.37 7.41
N ASP A 300 28.36 0.78 7.67
CA ASP A 300 29.50 0.36 6.86
C ASP A 300 29.73 -1.15 6.94
N ALA A 301 29.64 -1.73 8.13
CA ALA A 301 29.75 -3.18 8.32
C ALA A 301 28.63 -3.96 7.60
N VAL A 302 27.40 -3.44 7.60
CA VAL A 302 26.28 -4.00 6.83
C VAL A 302 26.61 -4.00 5.34
N ILE A 303 27.08 -2.88 4.80
CA ILE A 303 27.43 -2.77 3.37
C ILE A 303 28.56 -3.75 3.02
N GLN A 304 29.59 -3.87 3.86
CA GLN A 304 30.65 -4.85 3.65
C GLN A 304 30.11 -6.29 3.63
N ARG A 305 29.17 -6.62 4.53
CA ARG A 305 28.52 -7.94 4.56
C ARG A 305 27.80 -8.27 3.25
N PHE A 306 27.17 -7.30 2.59
CA PHE A 306 26.57 -7.50 1.27
C PHE A 306 27.63 -7.74 0.18
N LYS A 307 28.75 -7.01 0.21
CA LYS A 307 29.86 -7.26 -0.71
C LYS A 307 30.43 -8.66 -0.55
N ASP A 308 30.62 -9.12 0.69
CA ASP A 308 31.09 -10.48 1.00
C ASP A 308 30.11 -11.56 0.50
N LYS A 309 28.82 -11.23 0.38
CA LYS A 309 27.79 -12.09 -0.20
C LYS A 309 27.74 -12.05 -1.73
N GLY A 310 28.65 -11.33 -2.37
CA GLY A 310 28.76 -11.26 -3.82
C GLY A 310 27.82 -10.25 -4.47
N PHE A 311 27.25 -9.31 -3.71
CA PHE A 311 26.47 -8.22 -4.31
C PHE A 311 27.38 -7.25 -5.08
N PRO A 312 27.11 -6.97 -6.36
CA PRO A 312 27.89 -6.01 -7.14
C PRO A 312 27.83 -4.61 -6.54
N LEU A 313 28.95 -3.87 -6.62
CA LEU A 313 29.00 -2.48 -6.16
C LEU A 313 28.04 -1.60 -6.96
N GLU A 314 27.89 -1.84 -8.28
CA GLU A 314 26.91 -1.09 -9.07
C GLU A 314 25.50 -1.24 -8.50
N PHE A 315 25.13 -2.41 -8.00
CA PHE A 315 23.81 -2.67 -7.42
C PHE A 315 23.62 -1.92 -6.11
N LEU A 316 24.59 -2.02 -5.20
CA LEU A 316 24.52 -1.35 -3.91
C LEU A 316 24.49 0.18 -4.06
N ASN A 317 25.18 0.73 -5.06
CA ASN A 317 25.19 2.16 -5.35
C ASN A 317 23.86 2.70 -5.94
N ARG A 318 22.94 1.83 -6.36
CA ARG A 318 21.59 2.22 -6.81
C ARG A 318 20.53 2.18 -5.73
N ILE A 319 20.89 1.71 -4.53
CA ILE A 319 20.01 1.72 -3.38
C ILE A 319 20.02 3.13 -2.80
N ASP A 320 18.86 3.76 -2.72
CA ASP A 320 18.75 5.14 -2.23
C ASP A 320 18.99 5.20 -0.71
N GLU A 321 18.53 4.19 0.04
CA GLU A 321 18.79 4.08 1.48
C GLU A 321 18.83 2.62 1.97
N VAL A 322 19.85 2.32 2.78
CA VAL A 322 19.93 1.06 3.53
C VAL A 322 19.24 1.23 4.88
N VAL A 323 18.03 0.69 4.98
CA VAL A 323 17.14 0.80 6.13
C VAL A 323 17.40 -0.36 7.08
N THR A 324 17.92 -0.04 8.26
CA THR A 324 18.31 -1.03 9.26
C THR A 324 17.23 -1.20 10.34
N PHE A 325 16.90 -2.45 10.66
CA PHE A 325 15.88 -2.82 11.63
C PHE A 325 16.54 -3.37 12.89
N ARG A 326 16.19 -2.78 14.03
CA ARG A 326 16.70 -3.19 15.33
C ARG A 326 16.08 -4.52 15.75
N THR A 327 16.80 -5.25 16.59
CA THR A 327 16.27 -6.41 17.29
C THR A 327 15.11 -6.00 18.21
N MET A 328 14.15 -6.90 18.38
CA MET A 328 13.00 -6.66 19.23
C MET A 328 13.42 -6.72 20.71
N SER A 329 13.38 -5.59 21.41
CA SER A 329 13.56 -5.59 22.86
C SER A 329 12.33 -6.15 23.57
N ARG A 330 12.49 -6.60 24.82
CA ARG A 330 11.37 -7.03 25.67
C ARG A 330 10.27 -5.95 25.78
N THR A 331 10.69 -4.69 25.90
CA THR A 331 9.76 -3.54 25.97
C THR A 331 9.02 -3.31 24.65
N MET A 332 9.67 -3.52 23.49
CA MET A 332 8.99 -3.47 22.18
C MET A 332 8.00 -4.61 22.03
N MET A 333 8.36 -5.82 22.45
CA MET A 333 7.49 -6.99 22.40
C MET A 333 6.21 -6.80 23.23
N GLY A 334 6.28 -6.14 24.38
CA GLY A 334 5.10 -5.77 25.16
C GLY A 334 4.13 -4.86 24.38
N LYS A 335 4.66 -3.81 23.74
CA LYS A 335 3.84 -2.93 22.87
C LYS A 335 3.23 -3.68 21.68
N VAL A 336 3.99 -4.60 21.09
CA VAL A 336 3.50 -5.45 19.99
C VAL A 336 2.39 -6.38 20.48
N LEU A 337 2.53 -6.98 21.66
CA LEU A 337 1.48 -7.78 22.31
C LEU A 337 0.21 -6.94 22.53
N ASP A 338 0.33 -5.76 23.13
CA ASP A 338 -0.82 -4.88 23.37
C ASP A 338 -1.56 -4.53 22.06
N LYS A 339 -0.81 -4.27 20.99
CA LYS A 339 -1.39 -4.06 19.66
C LYS A 339 -2.14 -5.29 19.16
N HIS A 340 -1.52 -6.47 19.22
CA HIS A 340 -2.17 -7.72 18.81
C HIS A 340 -3.44 -7.99 19.62
N LEU A 341 -3.42 -7.77 20.93
CA LEU A 341 -4.60 -7.90 21.78
C LEU A 341 -5.68 -6.89 21.40
N GLY A 342 -5.32 -5.66 21.05
CA GLY A 342 -6.24 -4.66 20.50
C GLY A 342 -6.89 -5.12 19.19
N ASP A 343 -6.09 -5.63 18.25
CA ASP A 343 -6.57 -6.16 16.97
C ASP A 343 -7.49 -7.39 17.17
N LEU A 344 -7.22 -8.21 18.20
CA LEU A 344 -8.07 -9.34 18.55
C LEU A 344 -9.46 -8.89 19.02
N LYS A 345 -9.57 -7.81 19.80
CA LYS A 345 -10.86 -7.26 20.27
C LYS A 345 -11.78 -6.83 19.11
N LEU A 346 -11.21 -6.51 17.95
CA LEU A 346 -11.98 -6.11 16.76
C LEU A 346 -12.59 -7.31 15.99
N ARG A 347 -12.19 -8.55 16.30
CA ARG A 347 -12.71 -9.76 15.63
C ARG A 347 -14.11 -10.08 16.12
N GLU A 348 -15.03 -10.46 15.22
CA GLU A 348 -16.45 -10.69 15.55
C GLU A 348 -16.67 -11.69 16.69
N GLY A 349 -15.89 -12.78 16.73
CA GLY A 349 -15.97 -13.77 17.81
C GLY A 349 -15.53 -13.26 19.19
N LEU A 350 -14.82 -12.12 19.24
CA LEU A 350 -14.34 -11.49 20.48
C LEU A 350 -15.05 -10.16 20.79
N LYS A 351 -15.83 -9.59 19.86
CA LYS A 351 -16.59 -8.35 20.09
C LYS A 351 -17.61 -8.47 21.21
N LYS A 352 -18.09 -9.70 21.45
CA LYS A 352 -19.05 -10.01 22.51
C LYS A 352 -18.37 -10.39 23.83
N MET A 353 -17.07 -10.18 23.98
CA MET A 353 -16.35 -10.60 25.19
C MET A 353 -15.34 -9.56 25.58
N THR A 354 -15.14 -9.41 26.89
CA THR A 354 -14.06 -8.56 27.39
C THR A 354 -12.90 -9.44 27.83
N LEU A 355 -11.82 -9.45 27.05
CA LEU A 355 -10.57 -10.12 27.43
C LEU A 355 -9.82 -9.26 28.46
N ASP A 356 -9.67 -9.80 29.67
CA ASP A 356 -8.89 -9.22 30.76
C ASP A 356 -7.63 -10.07 31.02
N LEU A 357 -6.51 -9.60 30.48
CA LEU A 357 -5.18 -10.16 30.71
C LEU A 357 -4.45 -9.28 31.73
N ASP A 358 -4.09 -9.87 32.86
CA ASP A 358 -3.28 -9.19 33.87
C ASP A 358 -1.81 -9.07 33.42
N GLN A 359 -1.03 -8.31 34.19
CA GLN A 359 0.38 -8.06 33.85
C GLN A 359 1.21 -9.36 33.85
N THR A 360 0.90 -10.31 34.74
CA THR A 360 1.62 -11.59 34.79
C THR A 360 1.37 -12.45 33.55
N ALA A 361 0.12 -12.54 33.07
CA ALA A 361 -0.20 -13.24 31.82
C ALA A 361 0.46 -12.59 30.60
N LYS A 362 0.51 -11.25 30.55
CA LYS A 362 1.20 -10.53 29.48
C LYS A 362 2.70 -10.83 29.48
N GLU A 363 3.35 -10.77 30.65
CA GLU A 363 4.78 -11.07 30.78
C GLU A 363 5.09 -12.50 30.39
N TRP A 364 4.26 -13.46 30.79
CA TRP A 364 4.39 -14.86 30.44
C TRP A 364 4.30 -15.09 28.91
N LEU A 365 3.36 -14.41 28.23
CA LEU A 365 3.25 -14.45 26.76
C LEU A 365 4.48 -13.86 26.07
N ILE A 366 5.03 -12.77 26.61
CA ILE A 366 6.24 -12.12 26.08
C ILE A 366 7.45 -13.04 26.25
N GLU A 367 7.64 -13.64 27.43
CA GLU A 367 8.77 -14.53 27.71
C GLU A 367 8.80 -15.73 26.76
N ARG A 368 7.65 -16.36 26.51
CA ARG A 368 7.55 -17.44 25.51
C ARG A 368 7.57 -16.95 24.07
N GLY A 369 7.18 -15.70 23.82
CA GLY A 369 7.07 -15.10 22.50
C GLY A 369 8.35 -14.46 21.98
N ILE A 370 9.37 -14.27 22.83
CA ILE A 370 10.68 -13.73 22.43
C ILE A 370 11.53 -14.84 21.81
N SER A 371 11.97 -14.60 20.58
CA SER A 371 13.01 -15.40 19.95
C SER A 371 14.00 -14.49 19.23
N PRO A 372 15.32 -14.65 19.48
CA PRO A 372 16.35 -13.95 18.69
C PRO A 372 16.26 -14.27 17.19
N GLU A 373 15.88 -15.50 16.84
CA GLU A 373 15.81 -15.98 15.46
C GLU A 373 14.52 -15.56 14.75
N TYR A 374 13.37 -15.67 15.43
CA TYR A 374 12.04 -15.48 14.82
C TYR A 374 11.40 -14.10 15.12
N GLY A 375 12.01 -13.30 16.00
CA GLY A 375 11.49 -12.00 16.41
C GLY A 375 10.04 -12.08 16.90
N ALA A 376 9.22 -11.10 16.52
CA ALA A 376 7.81 -11.04 16.93
C ALA A 376 6.90 -12.12 16.29
N ARG A 377 7.39 -12.90 15.30
CA ARG A 377 6.59 -13.96 14.67
C ARG A 377 6.23 -15.06 15.68
N LEU A 378 7.15 -15.37 16.59
CA LEU A 378 6.91 -16.39 17.62
C LEU A 378 5.78 -15.96 18.57
N LEU A 379 5.73 -14.68 18.95
CA LEU A 379 4.65 -14.14 19.78
C LEU A 379 3.26 -14.38 19.18
N THR A 380 3.09 -14.17 17.87
CA THR A 380 1.79 -14.45 17.21
C THR A 380 1.41 -15.93 17.34
N ARG A 381 2.39 -16.83 17.20
CA ARG A 381 2.18 -18.28 17.37
C ARG A 381 1.83 -18.64 18.81
N VAL A 382 2.50 -18.05 19.79
CA VAL A 382 2.23 -18.25 21.22
C VAL A 382 0.84 -17.72 21.60
N ILE A 383 0.45 -16.54 21.12
CA ILE A 383 -0.91 -16.02 21.31
C ILE A 383 -1.94 -17.00 20.70
N GLN A 384 -1.66 -17.54 19.51
CA GLN A 384 -2.55 -18.51 18.89
C GLN A 384 -2.66 -19.81 19.72
N SER A 385 -1.53 -20.40 20.12
CA SER A 385 -1.50 -21.70 20.80
C SER A 385 -1.94 -21.63 22.26
N GLU A 386 -1.54 -20.59 22.99
CA GLU A 386 -1.71 -20.50 24.44
C GLU A 386 -2.94 -19.68 24.86
N LEU A 387 -3.43 -18.78 24.00
CA LEU A 387 -4.59 -17.94 24.31
C LEU A 387 -5.79 -18.28 23.44
N LEU A 388 -5.66 -18.19 22.11
CA LEU A 388 -6.81 -18.32 21.21
C LEU A 388 -7.33 -19.76 21.12
N ASN A 389 -6.44 -20.75 21.05
CA ASN A 389 -6.87 -22.15 20.96
C ASN A 389 -7.59 -22.61 22.25
N PRO A 390 -7.09 -22.34 23.48
CA PRO A 390 -7.83 -22.66 24.71
C PRO A 390 -9.13 -21.86 24.82
N LEU A 391 -9.15 -20.60 24.40
CA LEU A 391 -10.36 -19.79 24.41
C LEU A 391 -11.43 -20.36 23.47
N ALA A 392 -11.05 -20.75 22.26
CA ALA A 392 -11.96 -21.39 21.31
C ALA A 392 -12.56 -22.68 21.89
N ARG A 393 -11.76 -23.51 22.55
CA ARG A 393 -12.26 -24.70 23.26
C ARG A 393 -13.24 -24.35 24.36
N ALA A 394 -12.91 -23.37 25.20
CA ALA A 394 -13.78 -22.95 26.30
C ALA A 394 -15.13 -22.35 25.82
N ILE A 395 -15.13 -21.67 24.67
CA ILE A 395 -16.35 -21.20 23.99
C ILE A 395 -17.18 -22.39 23.48
N LEU A 396 -16.55 -23.36 22.79
CA LEU A 396 -17.25 -24.55 22.28
C LEU A 396 -17.83 -25.43 23.40
N GLU A 397 -17.14 -25.51 24.52
CA GLU A 397 -17.57 -26.20 25.74
C GLU A 397 -18.62 -25.41 26.55
N LYS A 398 -19.01 -24.20 26.10
CA LYS A 398 -19.95 -23.29 26.77
C LYS A 398 -19.50 -22.85 28.18
N ARG A 399 -18.20 -22.95 28.49
CA ARG A 399 -17.61 -22.42 29.74
C ARG A 399 -17.46 -20.90 29.71
N VAL A 400 -17.33 -20.33 28.52
CA VAL A 400 -17.34 -18.89 28.28
C VAL A 400 -18.57 -18.54 27.46
N LYS A 401 -19.34 -17.55 27.91
CA LYS A 401 -20.57 -17.09 27.24
C LYS A 401 -20.38 -15.71 26.64
N ASP A 402 -21.19 -15.40 25.64
CA ASP A 402 -21.33 -14.04 25.14
C ASP A 402 -21.57 -13.05 26.30
N ASP A 403 -21.03 -11.86 26.16
CA ASP A 403 -21.01 -10.72 27.07
C ASP A 403 -20.27 -10.93 28.40
N SER A 404 -19.48 -12.02 28.52
CA SER A 404 -18.69 -12.26 29.74
C SER A 404 -17.32 -11.58 29.73
N VAL A 405 -16.79 -11.39 30.94
CA VAL A 405 -15.39 -11.01 31.15
C VAL A 405 -14.55 -12.28 31.25
N VAL A 406 -13.61 -12.42 30.31
CA VAL A 406 -12.69 -13.55 30.23
C VAL A 406 -11.42 -13.19 30.96
N LEU A 407 -11.24 -13.76 32.14
CA LEU A 407 -10.06 -13.60 32.97
C LEU A 407 -8.99 -14.58 32.48
N VAL A 408 -7.86 -14.04 32.03
CA VAL A 408 -6.71 -14.83 31.60
C VAL A 408 -5.61 -14.65 32.65
N ARG A 409 -5.20 -15.74 33.30
CA ARG A 409 -4.21 -15.73 34.38
C ARG A 409 -3.14 -16.79 34.15
N VAL A 410 -1.97 -16.60 34.75
CA VAL A 410 -0.92 -17.64 34.75
C VAL A 410 -1.22 -18.64 35.84
N LYS A 411 -1.26 -19.93 35.49
CA LYS A 411 -1.24 -21.02 36.45
C LYS A 411 0.14 -21.67 36.41
N ASP A 412 0.81 -21.67 37.56
CA ASP A 412 2.07 -22.37 37.77
C ASP A 412 1.77 -23.70 38.47
N ASP A 413 1.76 -24.79 37.70
CA ASP A 413 1.76 -26.14 38.26
C ASP A 413 3.18 -26.72 38.15
N ARG A 414 3.59 -27.55 39.12
CA ARG A 414 4.97 -28.05 39.31
C ARG A 414 5.65 -28.69 38.08
N ASN A 415 4.91 -28.98 37.01
CA ASN A 415 5.42 -29.50 35.72
C ASN A 415 4.96 -28.72 34.47
N HIS A 416 4.03 -27.77 34.56
CA HIS A 416 3.54 -26.98 33.43
C HIS A 416 3.07 -25.59 33.85
N SER A 417 3.76 -24.55 33.40
CA SER A 417 3.24 -23.19 33.40
C SER A 417 2.36 -22.99 32.16
N GLY A 418 1.16 -22.44 32.34
CA GLY A 418 0.18 -22.24 31.27
C GLY A 418 -0.82 -21.12 31.59
N LEU A 419 -1.54 -20.64 30.58
CA LEU A 419 -2.63 -19.69 30.78
C LEU A 419 -3.92 -20.43 31.13
N THR A 420 -4.57 -20.01 32.20
CA THR A 420 -5.94 -20.40 32.52
C THR A 420 -6.92 -19.35 32.03
N ILE A 421 -8.08 -19.83 31.59
CA ILE A 421 -9.17 -19.00 31.08
C ILE A 421 -10.39 -19.27 31.95
N GLU A 422 -10.83 -18.24 32.66
CA GLU A 422 -12.00 -18.27 33.53
C GLU A 422 -13.00 -17.21 33.06
N SER A 423 -14.29 -17.53 33.14
CA SER A 423 -15.35 -16.59 32.80
C SER A 423 -15.92 -16.01 34.08
N SER A 424 -15.82 -14.69 34.28
CA SER A 424 -16.58 -13.99 35.29
C SER A 424 -17.90 -13.52 34.68
N GLN A 425 -19.03 -13.96 35.25
CA GLN A 425 -20.32 -13.38 34.88
C GLN A 425 -20.47 -12.06 35.65
N GLN A 426 -20.59 -10.95 34.93
CA GLN A 426 -21.19 -9.75 35.51
C GLN A 426 -22.67 -10.08 35.72
N HIS A 427 -23.09 -10.06 36.99
CA HIS A 427 -24.48 -10.19 37.39
C HIS A 427 -25.31 -8.97 36.97
#